data_AF-A0A9W6Z5P8-F1
#
_entry.id   AF-A0A9W6Z5P8-F1
#
_cell.length_a   1.000
_cell.length_b   1.000
_cell.length_c   1.000
_cell.angle_alpha   90.00
_cell.angle_beta   90.00
_cell.angle_gamma   90.00
#
_symmetry.space_group_name_H-M   'P 1'
#
loop_
_entity.id
_entity.type
_entity.pdbx_description
1 polymer ?
#
loop_
_entity_poly.entity_id
_entity_poly.type
_entity_poly.pdbx_seq_one_letter_code
_entity_poly.pdbx_strand_id
1 'polypeptide(L)'
;MSVCLHRYFSHKGFKCGRGMQILLYIGGCMASQGPPLWWASKHRRHHNHCDTAKDPHSPVVFSHFYAWTGWVYGFGAEGPFGSGHDEEYLSDHLKFPELAFGENIYWLPPFLSHVVTYFKYGPAHAVYVSLMSAVLCMLLTLYFNVAFHSHGDDGDEHGVVDKARAKLFANPTGTCRARDIPFDPLSNIFGEAHHGWHHKFPLAYKRPGIDAPYWLFILPLKTAGLLWGENRMTETKVK
;
A
#
# COMPACT_ATOMS: atom_id res chain seq x y z
N MET A 1 2.15 0.81 -7.40
CA MET A 1 1.81 0.60 -5.98
C MET A 1 2.60 1.55 -5.07
N SER A 2 3.92 1.38 -4.86
CA SER A 2 4.65 2.11 -3.80
C SER A 2 4.61 3.65 -3.89
N VAL A 3 4.87 4.26 -5.06
CA VAL A 3 4.84 5.74 -5.18
C VAL A 3 3.42 6.28 -5.07
N CYS A 4 2.49 5.75 -5.87
CA CYS A 4 1.16 6.30 -6.02
C CYS A 4 0.23 5.93 -4.85
N LEU A 5 -0.05 4.63 -4.69
CA LEU A 5 -1.02 4.15 -3.69
C LEU A 5 -0.47 4.37 -2.28
N HIS A 6 0.75 3.87 -2.03
CA HIS A 6 1.32 3.85 -0.69
C HIS A 6 1.81 5.24 -0.24
N ARG A 7 2.81 5.81 -0.91
CA ARG A 7 3.45 7.06 -0.43
C ARG A 7 2.60 8.29 -0.65
N TYR A 8 1.85 8.39 -1.74
CA TYR A 8 1.03 9.57 -2.03
C TYR A 8 -0.39 9.47 -1.48
N PHE A 9 -1.21 8.53 -1.96
CA PHE A 9 -2.62 8.47 -1.56
C PHE A 9 -2.80 8.08 -0.09
N SER A 10 -2.08 7.08 0.42
CA SER A 10 -2.21 6.70 1.83
C SER A 10 -1.50 7.65 2.78
N HIS A 11 -0.27 8.07 2.47
CA HIS A 11 0.58 8.78 3.45
C HIS A 11 0.90 10.23 3.13
N LYS A 12 0.53 10.73 1.95
CA LYS A 12 0.81 12.10 1.51
C LYS A 12 2.27 12.50 1.67
N GLY A 13 3.20 11.57 1.48
CA GLY A 13 4.61 11.76 1.82
C GLY A 13 5.18 13.02 1.18
N PHE A 14 4.76 13.30 -0.06
CA PHE A 14 5.05 14.53 -0.79
C PHE A 14 3.75 15.23 -1.25
N LYS A 15 3.91 16.47 -1.69
CA LYS A 15 2.86 17.30 -2.31
C LYS A 15 3.08 17.37 -3.82
N CYS A 16 2.00 17.59 -4.57
CA CYS A 16 2.05 17.81 -6.02
C CYS A 16 0.85 18.66 -6.46
N GLY A 17 0.89 19.15 -7.71
CA GLY A 17 -0.23 19.89 -8.31
C GLY A 17 -1.36 18.96 -8.77
N ARG A 18 -2.52 19.52 -9.14
CA ARG A 18 -3.71 18.74 -9.56
C ARG A 18 -3.45 17.85 -10.77
N GLY A 19 -2.71 18.34 -11.78
CA GLY A 19 -2.36 17.53 -12.95
C GLY A 19 -1.51 16.31 -12.58
N MET A 20 -0.47 16.50 -11.76
CA MET A 20 0.36 15.39 -11.27
C MET A 20 -0.43 14.45 -10.35
N GLN A 21 -1.36 14.97 -9.55
CA GLN A 21 -2.25 14.17 -8.71
C GLN A 21 -3.10 13.20 -9.56
N ILE A 22 -3.63 13.66 -10.70
CA ILE A 22 -4.35 12.80 -11.66
C ILE A 22 -3.41 11.76 -12.28
N LEU A 23 -2.19 12.13 -12.65
CA LEU A 23 -1.20 11.17 -13.18
C LEU A 23 -0.82 10.10 -12.14
N LEU A 24 -0.65 10.49 -10.88
CA LEU A 24 -0.43 9.55 -9.78
C LEU A 24 -1.66 8.65 -9.58
N TYR A 25 -2.87 9.19 -9.70
CA TYR A 25 -4.10 8.40 -9.63
C TYR A 25 -4.14 7.32 -10.71
N ILE A 26 -3.90 7.71 -11.97
CA ILE A 26 -3.81 6.78 -13.10
C ILE A 26 -2.71 5.72 -12.84
N GLY A 27 -1.53 6.14 -12.37
CA GLY A 27 -0.46 5.21 -11.98
C GLY A 27 -0.83 4.27 -10.82
N GLY A 28 -1.74 4.70 -9.93
CA GLY A 28 -2.34 3.87 -8.90
C GLY A 28 -3.28 2.81 -9.49
N CYS A 29 -4.16 3.20 -10.42
CA CYS A 29 -5.02 2.29 -11.16
C CYS A 29 -4.24 1.22 -11.91
N MET A 30 -3.08 1.58 -12.49
CA MET A 30 -2.20 0.64 -13.19
C MET A 30 -1.59 -0.45 -12.30
N ALA A 31 -1.67 -0.32 -10.96
CA ALA A 31 -1.31 -1.41 -10.06
C ALA A 31 -2.35 -2.54 -10.03
N SER A 32 -3.56 -2.31 -10.54
CA SER A 32 -4.66 -3.28 -10.60
C SER A 32 -5.04 -3.87 -9.25
N GLN A 33 -4.96 -3.07 -8.18
CA GLN A 33 -5.31 -3.48 -6.81
C GLN A 33 -6.67 -2.97 -6.34
N GLY A 34 -7.45 -2.36 -7.23
CA GLY A 34 -8.69 -1.68 -6.88
C GLY A 34 -8.57 -0.16 -7.01
N PRO A 35 -9.62 0.55 -6.57
CA PRO A 35 -9.65 2.01 -6.59
C PRO A 35 -8.57 2.61 -5.65
N PRO A 36 -7.80 3.64 -6.08
CA PRO A 36 -6.79 4.28 -5.25
C PRO A 36 -7.26 4.86 -3.91
N LEU A 37 -8.46 5.42 -3.82
CA LEU A 37 -8.98 5.94 -2.54
C LEU A 37 -9.46 4.80 -1.63
N TRP A 38 -10.11 3.77 -2.18
CA TRP A 38 -10.34 2.51 -1.45
C TRP A 38 -9.06 1.95 -0.84
N TRP A 39 -8.00 1.83 -1.66
CA TRP A 39 -6.71 1.32 -1.20
C TRP A 39 -6.15 2.19 -0.08
N ALA A 40 -6.21 3.52 -0.26
CA ALA A 40 -5.75 4.46 0.74
C ALA A 40 -6.53 4.37 2.05
N SER A 41 -7.86 4.23 2.00
CA SER A 41 -8.68 4.14 3.22
C SER A 41 -8.36 2.87 4.00
N LYS A 42 -8.26 1.72 3.34
CA LYS A 42 -7.92 0.45 4.00
C LYS A 42 -6.50 0.49 4.57
N HIS A 43 -5.54 1.07 3.85
CA HIS A 43 -4.17 1.25 4.33
C HIS A 43 -4.09 2.19 5.54
N ARG A 44 -4.80 3.33 5.52
CA ARG A 44 -4.86 4.25 6.66
C ARG A 44 -5.51 3.60 7.88
N ARG A 45 -6.59 2.83 7.68
CA ARG A 45 -7.23 2.05 8.74
C ARG A 45 -6.27 1.01 9.33
N HIS A 46 -5.53 0.30 8.48
CA HIS A 46 -4.46 -0.60 8.90
C HIS A 46 -3.42 0.12 9.77
N HIS A 47 -2.91 1.30 9.39
CA HIS A 47 -1.98 2.03 10.26
C HIS A 47 -2.59 2.47 11.61
N ASN A 48 -3.86 2.86 11.62
CA ASN A 48 -4.56 3.29 12.84
C ASN A 48 -4.87 2.15 13.80
N HIS A 49 -5.14 0.97 13.25
CA HIS A 49 -5.66 -0.19 13.94
C HIS A 49 -4.81 -1.44 13.76
N CYS A 50 -3.54 -1.26 13.40
CA CYS A 50 -2.60 -2.32 13.06
C CYS A 50 -2.63 -3.45 14.09
N ASP A 51 -2.84 -4.66 13.58
CA ASP A 51 -2.93 -5.90 14.34
C ASP A 51 -3.99 -5.91 15.45
N THR A 52 -5.11 -5.21 15.20
CA THR A 52 -6.34 -5.29 15.99
C THR A 52 -7.49 -5.78 15.12
N ALA A 53 -8.64 -6.09 15.73
CA ALA A 53 -9.83 -6.54 15.00
C ALA A 53 -10.39 -5.53 13.98
N LYS A 54 -9.95 -4.26 14.02
CA LYS A 54 -10.33 -3.22 13.04
C LYS A 54 -9.37 -3.12 11.85
N ASP A 55 -8.22 -3.79 11.90
CA ASP A 55 -7.31 -3.91 10.76
C ASP A 55 -7.96 -4.79 9.67
N PRO A 56 -8.15 -4.31 8.43
CA PRO A 56 -8.80 -5.09 7.38
C PRO A 56 -8.10 -6.40 7.05
N HIS A 57 -6.80 -6.49 7.30
CA HIS A 57 -5.98 -7.61 6.87
C HIS A 57 -4.94 -8.01 7.91
N SER A 58 -5.30 -7.97 9.20
CA SER A 58 -4.37 -8.42 10.24
C SER A 58 -4.11 -9.93 10.13
N PRO A 59 -2.85 -10.35 9.91
CA PRO A 59 -2.49 -11.76 9.96
C PRO A 59 -2.55 -12.32 11.39
N VAL A 60 -2.44 -11.46 12.39
CA VAL A 60 -2.44 -11.80 13.83
C VAL A 60 -3.84 -12.14 14.33
N VAL A 61 -4.86 -11.40 13.89
CA VAL A 61 -6.24 -11.57 14.38
C VAL A 61 -7.02 -12.62 13.60
N PHE A 62 -6.86 -12.69 12.29
CA PHE A 62 -7.68 -13.56 11.44
C PHE A 62 -6.96 -14.85 11.06
N SER A 63 -5.97 -14.75 10.17
CA SER A 63 -5.03 -15.82 9.80
C SER A 63 -4.11 -15.32 8.69
N HIS A 64 -3.00 -16.02 8.44
CA HIS A 64 -2.13 -15.75 7.29
C HIS A 64 -2.88 -15.86 5.96
N PHE A 65 -3.70 -16.90 5.80
CA PHE A 65 -4.43 -17.09 4.55
C PHE A 65 -5.45 -15.96 4.32
N TYR A 66 -6.14 -15.52 5.37
CA TYR A 66 -7.05 -14.39 5.28
C TYR A 66 -6.31 -13.10 4.92
N ALA A 67 -5.24 -12.76 5.65
CA ALA A 67 -4.44 -11.55 5.39
C ALA A 67 -3.73 -11.58 4.02
N TRP A 68 -3.38 -12.77 3.52
CA TRP A 68 -2.79 -12.92 2.20
C TRP A 68 -3.83 -12.72 1.10
N THR A 69 -4.96 -13.42 1.11
CA THR A 69 -5.91 -13.35 -0.02
C THR A 69 -7.38 -13.26 0.40
N GLY A 70 -7.74 -13.83 1.56
CA GLY A 70 -9.13 -13.88 2.02
C GLY A 70 -9.77 -12.51 2.24
N TRP A 71 -9.04 -11.51 2.69
CA TRP A 71 -9.60 -10.16 2.90
C TRP A 71 -9.96 -9.44 1.59
N VAL A 72 -9.30 -9.81 0.47
CA VAL A 72 -9.56 -9.22 -0.86
C VAL A 72 -10.67 -9.97 -1.61
N TYR A 73 -10.68 -11.30 -1.54
CA TYR A 73 -11.52 -12.13 -2.40
C TYR A 73 -12.57 -12.95 -1.65
N GLY A 74 -12.54 -12.95 -0.31
CA GLY A 74 -13.51 -13.65 0.51
C GLY A 74 -14.91 -13.08 0.35
N PHE A 75 -15.91 -13.97 0.40
CA PHE A 75 -17.30 -13.54 0.39
C PHE A 75 -17.61 -12.69 1.62
N GLY A 76 -18.17 -11.49 1.42
CA GLY A 76 -18.42 -10.53 2.50
C GLY A 76 -17.16 -9.88 3.07
N ALA A 77 -15.98 -10.10 2.47
CA ALA A 77 -14.75 -9.42 2.86
C ALA A 77 -14.68 -8.00 2.30
N GLU A 78 -13.68 -7.24 2.74
CA GLU A 78 -13.56 -5.81 2.45
C GLU A 78 -12.74 -5.51 1.20
N GLY A 79 -12.73 -6.42 0.23
CA GLY A 79 -12.04 -6.28 -1.04
C GLY A 79 -12.56 -5.15 -1.93
N PRO A 80 -11.89 -4.84 -3.05
CA PRO A 80 -12.21 -3.68 -3.88
C PRO A 80 -13.57 -3.77 -4.60
N PHE A 81 -14.21 -4.94 -4.60
CA PHE A 81 -15.50 -5.18 -5.25
C PHE A 81 -16.65 -5.04 -4.24
N GLY A 82 -17.11 -3.81 -4.04
CA GLY A 82 -18.37 -3.54 -3.33
C GLY A 82 -18.26 -3.16 -1.86
N SER A 83 -17.06 -3.18 -1.26
CA SER A 83 -16.87 -2.73 0.13
C SER A 83 -16.88 -1.20 0.28
N GLY A 84 -16.58 -0.46 -0.79
CA GLY A 84 -16.42 1.00 -0.74
C GLY A 84 -15.25 1.43 0.13
N HIS A 85 -14.97 2.74 0.14
CA HIS A 85 -13.90 3.30 0.94
C HIS A 85 -14.41 3.85 2.28
N ASP A 86 -13.54 3.86 3.27
CA ASP A 86 -13.84 4.36 4.60
C ASP A 86 -13.63 5.89 4.61
N GLU A 87 -14.70 6.67 4.37
CA GLU A 87 -14.65 8.13 4.16
C GLU A 87 -13.94 8.91 5.29
N GLU A 88 -14.02 8.40 6.53
CA GLU A 88 -13.39 9.01 7.71
C GLU A 88 -11.87 9.19 7.54
N TYR A 89 -11.23 8.31 6.76
CA TYR A 89 -9.78 8.38 6.48
C TYR A 89 -9.46 9.14 5.19
N LEU A 90 -10.41 9.76 4.50
CA LEU A 90 -10.21 10.31 3.15
C LEU A 90 -10.66 11.78 2.98
N SER A 91 -11.01 12.46 4.06
CA SER A 91 -11.46 13.87 4.04
C SER A 91 -10.55 14.80 3.22
N ASP A 92 -9.26 14.49 3.13
CA ASP A 92 -8.29 15.27 2.40
C ASP A 92 -8.26 15.03 0.88
N HIS A 93 -8.69 13.85 0.42
CA HIS A 93 -8.79 13.49 -1.00
C HIS A 93 -10.20 13.70 -1.55
N LEU A 94 -11.24 13.49 -0.74
CA LEU A 94 -12.65 13.64 -1.14
C LEU A 94 -13.02 15.08 -1.53
N LYS A 95 -12.21 16.07 -1.16
CA LYS A 95 -12.36 17.45 -1.65
C LYS A 95 -12.09 17.64 -3.15
N PHE A 96 -11.51 16.63 -3.81
CA PHE A 96 -11.20 16.67 -5.24
C PHE A 96 -12.20 15.82 -6.04
N PRO A 97 -13.18 16.44 -6.73
CA PRO A 97 -14.20 15.70 -7.46
C PRO A 97 -13.62 14.81 -8.57
N GLU A 98 -12.47 15.19 -9.15
CA GLU A 98 -11.77 14.38 -10.14
C GLU A 98 -11.32 13.01 -9.60
N LEU A 99 -10.97 12.91 -8.32
CA LEU A 99 -10.58 11.64 -7.68
C LEU A 99 -11.81 10.79 -7.37
N ALA A 100 -12.89 11.41 -6.89
CA ALA A 100 -14.16 10.72 -6.67
C ALA A 100 -14.76 10.17 -7.97
N PHE A 101 -14.67 10.92 -9.07
CA PHE A 101 -15.01 10.40 -10.39
C PHE A 101 -14.11 9.22 -10.78
N GLY A 102 -12.79 9.36 -10.57
CA GLY A 102 -11.81 8.31 -10.82
C GLY A 102 -12.11 7.00 -10.09
N GLU A 103 -12.71 7.02 -8.90
CA GLU A 103 -13.07 5.81 -8.15
C GLU A 103 -14.08 4.94 -8.89
N ASN A 104 -14.94 5.53 -9.73
CA ASN A 104 -15.95 4.82 -10.51
C ASN A 104 -15.39 4.23 -11.81
N ILE A 105 -14.23 4.71 -12.27
CA ILE A 105 -13.61 4.32 -13.54
C ILE A 105 -12.16 3.83 -13.37
N TYR A 106 -11.77 3.42 -12.17
CA TYR A 106 -10.40 2.98 -11.84
C TYR A 106 -9.90 1.80 -12.68
N TRP A 107 -10.83 0.98 -13.21
CA TRP A 107 -10.52 -0.15 -14.08
C TRP A 107 -10.14 0.28 -15.50
N LEU A 108 -10.47 1.52 -15.89
CA LEU A 108 -10.29 2.00 -17.26
C LEU A 108 -8.81 2.11 -17.66
N PRO A 109 -7.88 2.69 -16.86
CA PRO A 109 -6.47 2.73 -17.24
C PRO A 109 -5.82 1.36 -17.53
N PRO A 110 -5.90 0.34 -16.65
CA PRO A 110 -5.33 -0.97 -16.96
C PRO A 110 -6.05 -1.65 -18.13
N PHE A 111 -7.36 -1.43 -18.30
CA PHE A 111 -8.11 -1.94 -19.45
C PHE A 111 -7.64 -1.31 -20.77
N LEU A 112 -7.47 0.01 -20.83
CA LEU A 112 -6.95 0.69 -22.00
C LEU A 112 -5.53 0.24 -22.34
N SER A 113 -4.67 0.04 -21.34
CA SER A 113 -3.33 -0.54 -21.52
C SER A 113 -3.39 -1.93 -22.16
N HIS A 114 -4.31 -2.78 -21.70
CA HIS A 114 -4.55 -4.10 -22.29
C HIS A 114 -4.99 -3.98 -23.75
N VAL A 115 -6.02 -3.19 -24.04
CA VAL A 115 -6.57 -3.00 -25.39
C VAL A 115 -5.51 -2.48 -26.36
N VAL A 116 -4.76 -1.45 -25.98
CA VAL A 116 -3.69 -0.89 -26.81
C VAL A 116 -2.61 -1.94 -27.08
N THR A 117 -2.21 -2.70 -26.07
CA THR A 117 -1.19 -3.75 -26.23
C THR A 117 -1.70 -4.88 -27.12
N TYR A 118 -2.98 -5.25 -27.00
CA TYR A 118 -3.62 -6.27 -27.81
C TYR A 118 -3.59 -5.92 -29.28
N PHE A 119 -4.04 -4.72 -29.65
CA PHE A 119 -4.10 -4.31 -31.05
C PHE A 119 -2.72 -4.03 -31.66
N LYS A 120 -1.75 -3.60 -30.86
CA LYS A 120 -0.40 -3.24 -31.36
C LYS A 120 0.58 -4.41 -31.40
N TYR A 121 0.52 -5.32 -30.42
CA TYR A 121 1.52 -6.38 -30.23
C TYR A 121 0.90 -7.78 -30.15
N GLY A 122 -0.42 -7.89 -30.23
CA GLY A 122 -1.16 -9.14 -30.23
C GLY A 122 -1.59 -9.62 -28.82
N PRO A 123 -2.44 -10.65 -28.77
CA PRO A 123 -3.07 -11.15 -27.55
C PRO A 123 -2.08 -11.61 -26.48
N ALA A 124 -1.01 -12.31 -26.87
CA ALA A 124 -0.02 -12.83 -25.93
C ALA A 124 0.69 -11.71 -25.15
N HIS A 125 1.10 -10.64 -25.84
CA HIS A 125 1.70 -9.46 -25.21
C HIS A 125 0.70 -8.75 -24.30
N ALA A 126 -0.56 -8.64 -24.70
CA ALA A 126 -1.59 -8.01 -23.87
C ALA A 126 -1.79 -8.75 -22.55
N VAL A 127 -1.84 -10.08 -22.56
CA VAL A 127 -1.91 -10.91 -21.34
C VAL A 127 -0.69 -10.70 -20.45
N TYR A 128 0.52 -10.66 -21.03
CA TYR A 128 1.73 -10.48 -20.25
C TYR A 128 1.83 -9.09 -19.62
N VAL A 129 1.65 -8.04 -20.43
CA VAL A 129 1.80 -6.64 -19.98
C VAL A 129 0.73 -6.26 -18.98
N SER A 130 -0.54 -6.64 -19.18
CA SER A 130 -1.62 -6.23 -18.28
C SER A 130 -1.90 -7.26 -17.17
N LEU A 131 -2.24 -8.49 -17.53
CA LEU A 131 -2.78 -9.47 -16.58
C LEU A 131 -1.69 -10.07 -15.70
N MET A 132 -0.57 -10.51 -16.29
CA MET A 132 0.53 -11.06 -15.49
C MET A 132 1.15 -10.00 -14.59
N SER A 133 1.35 -8.78 -15.09
CA SER A 133 1.82 -7.67 -14.26
C SER A 133 0.86 -7.34 -13.11
N ALA A 134 -0.46 -7.37 -13.35
CA ALA A 134 -1.46 -7.15 -12.31
C ALA A 134 -1.41 -8.25 -11.23
N VAL A 135 -1.38 -9.52 -11.63
CA VAL A 135 -1.30 -10.66 -10.70
C VAL A 135 -0.01 -10.61 -9.89
N LEU A 136 1.14 -10.37 -10.53
CA LEU A 136 2.42 -10.25 -9.83
C LEU A 136 2.44 -9.09 -8.85
N CYS A 137 1.93 -7.91 -9.25
CA CYS A 137 1.84 -6.76 -8.37
C CYS A 137 0.96 -7.03 -7.15
N MET A 138 -0.18 -7.69 -7.36
CA MET A 138 -1.09 -8.10 -6.29
C MET A 138 -0.43 -9.09 -5.34
N LEU A 139 0.12 -10.20 -5.86
CA LEU A 139 0.75 -11.25 -5.03
C LEU A 139 1.93 -10.72 -4.22
N LEU A 140 2.77 -9.85 -4.79
CA LEU A 140 3.88 -9.22 -4.08
C LEU A 140 3.39 -8.30 -2.96
N THR A 141 2.35 -7.51 -3.21
CA THR A 141 1.81 -6.60 -2.19
C THR A 141 1.18 -7.38 -1.04
N LEU A 142 0.43 -8.43 -1.36
CA LEU A 142 -0.20 -9.29 -0.36
C LEU A 142 0.84 -10.11 0.43
N TYR A 143 1.95 -10.50 -0.21
CA TYR A 143 3.09 -11.07 0.49
C TYR A 143 3.64 -10.10 1.54
N PHE A 144 3.73 -8.80 1.22
CA PHE A 144 4.20 -7.81 2.19
C PHE A 144 3.27 -7.70 3.41
N ASN A 145 1.94 -7.74 3.21
CA ASN A 145 0.96 -7.69 4.30
C ASN A 145 1.16 -8.79 5.35
N VAL A 146 1.54 -10.00 4.90
CA VAL A 146 1.76 -11.14 5.80
C VAL A 146 3.19 -11.15 6.33
N ALA A 147 4.18 -11.16 5.44
CA ALA A 147 5.56 -11.35 5.83
C ALA A 147 6.06 -10.26 6.78
N PHE A 148 5.58 -9.02 6.66
CA PHE A 148 6.10 -7.89 7.43
C PHE A 148 5.33 -7.57 8.71
N HIS A 149 4.42 -8.43 9.15
CA HIS A 149 3.83 -8.40 10.48
C HIS A 149 4.23 -9.67 11.24
N SER A 150 4.76 -9.53 12.48
CA SER A 150 5.21 -10.69 13.24
C SER A 150 4.04 -11.53 13.72
N HIS A 151 4.20 -12.83 13.58
CA HIS A 151 3.14 -13.80 13.79
C HIS A 151 3.08 -14.21 15.26
N GLY A 152 1.92 -14.72 15.69
CA GLY A 152 1.70 -15.21 17.05
C GLY A 152 2.61 -16.36 17.50
N ASP A 153 3.42 -16.93 16.60
CA ASP A 153 4.17 -18.17 16.84
C ASP A 153 5.71 -18.02 16.77
N ASP A 154 6.25 -16.80 16.71
CA ASP A 154 7.72 -16.60 16.70
C ASP A 154 8.32 -16.54 18.12
N GLY A 155 7.88 -17.44 19.02
CA GLY A 155 8.42 -17.53 20.38
C GLY A 155 7.97 -18.77 21.13
N ASP A 156 8.78 -19.82 21.05
CA ASP A 156 8.79 -21.02 21.91
C ASP A 156 7.48 -21.81 22.05
N GLU A 157 7.66 -23.05 22.52
CA GLU A 157 6.68 -24.12 22.60
C GLU A 157 5.57 -23.86 23.65
N HIS A 158 5.46 -22.65 24.20
CA HIS A 158 4.58 -22.33 25.33
C HIS A 158 3.63 -21.14 25.13
N GLY A 159 3.52 -20.56 23.93
CA GLY A 159 2.40 -19.65 23.62
C GLY A 159 2.32 -18.39 24.49
N VAL A 160 3.43 -17.98 25.11
CA VAL A 160 3.51 -16.73 25.88
C VAL A 160 4.09 -15.66 24.98
N VAL A 161 3.21 -14.81 24.43
CA VAL A 161 3.59 -13.54 23.81
C VAL A 161 4.44 -12.76 24.80
N ASP A 162 5.74 -12.62 24.54
CA ASP A 162 6.58 -11.68 25.27
C ASP A 162 6.05 -10.26 25.00
N LYS A 163 5.19 -9.79 25.91
CA LYS A 163 4.59 -8.46 25.87
C LYS A 163 5.66 -7.36 25.87
N ALA A 164 6.88 -7.63 26.32
CA ALA A 164 7.99 -6.68 26.26
C ALA A 164 8.54 -6.53 24.84
N ARG A 165 8.69 -7.64 24.09
CA ARG A 165 9.04 -7.59 22.66
C ARG A 165 7.93 -6.99 21.79
N ALA A 166 6.67 -7.30 22.08
CA ALA A 166 5.52 -6.69 21.38
C ALA A 166 5.48 -5.15 21.52
N LYS A 167 5.93 -4.61 22.66
CA LYS A 167 6.03 -3.15 22.89
C LYS A 167 7.17 -2.47 22.12
N LEU A 168 8.22 -3.20 21.72
CA LEU A 168 9.37 -2.63 21.00
C LEU A 168 9.03 -2.28 19.53
N PHE A 169 8.04 -2.96 18.95
CA PHE A 169 7.63 -2.78 17.54
C PHE A 169 6.27 -2.10 17.38
N ALA A 170 5.61 -1.80 18.49
CA ALA A 170 4.32 -1.17 18.48
C ALA A 170 4.40 0.32 18.11
N ASN A 171 3.37 0.77 17.38
CA ASN A 171 3.00 2.18 17.35
C ASN A 171 2.76 2.72 18.79
N PRO A 172 2.59 4.03 19.01
CA PRO A 172 2.41 4.60 20.35
C PRO A 172 1.25 4.00 21.17
N THR A 173 0.37 3.21 20.54
CA THR A 173 -0.74 2.48 21.17
C THR A 173 -0.48 1.00 21.51
N GLY A 174 0.71 0.45 21.21
CA GLY A 174 1.14 -0.84 21.79
C GLY A 174 0.78 -2.12 21.03
N THR A 175 0.11 -2.07 19.87
CA THR A 175 -0.46 -3.27 19.22
C THR A 175 0.17 -3.69 17.90
N CYS A 176 0.81 -2.77 17.16
CA CYS A 176 1.29 -3.06 15.81
C CYS A 176 2.53 -3.96 15.81
N ARG A 177 2.52 -5.03 15.02
CA ARG A 177 3.61 -6.00 14.92
C ARG A 177 4.42 -5.88 13.64
N ALA A 178 4.40 -4.71 13.00
CA ALA A 178 5.19 -4.46 11.81
C ALA A 178 6.70 -4.66 12.09
N ARG A 179 7.38 -5.42 11.24
CA ARG A 179 8.80 -5.77 11.38
C ARG A 179 9.60 -5.38 10.14
N ASP A 180 10.89 -5.14 10.33
CA ASP A 180 11.81 -4.92 9.22
C ASP A 180 12.43 -6.25 8.77
N ILE A 181 12.55 -6.47 7.46
CA ILE A 181 13.29 -7.58 6.86
C ILE A 181 14.27 -6.99 5.82
N PRO A 182 15.37 -6.35 6.26
CA PRO A 182 16.20 -5.52 5.39
C PRO A 182 16.86 -6.27 4.22
N PHE A 183 17.00 -7.59 4.31
CA PHE A 183 17.64 -8.42 3.28
C PHE A 183 16.64 -9.12 2.36
N ASP A 184 15.33 -8.93 2.53
CA ASP A 184 14.37 -9.43 1.56
C ASP A 184 14.52 -8.65 0.23
N PRO A 185 14.94 -9.31 -0.87
CA PRO A 185 15.37 -8.59 -2.07
C PRO A 185 14.21 -7.86 -2.75
N LEU A 186 13.01 -8.45 -2.76
CA LEU A 186 11.86 -7.90 -3.45
C LEU A 186 11.34 -6.65 -2.72
N SER A 187 11.08 -6.75 -1.43
CA SER A 187 10.62 -5.61 -0.64
C SER A 187 11.66 -4.49 -0.57
N ASN A 188 12.96 -4.81 -0.55
CA ASN A 188 14.00 -3.78 -0.47
C ASN A 188 14.07 -2.94 -1.75
N ILE A 189 13.96 -3.60 -2.92
CA ILE A 189 13.84 -2.92 -4.21
C ILE A 189 12.64 -1.96 -4.20
N PHE A 190 11.48 -2.40 -3.72
CA PHE A 190 10.27 -1.57 -3.68
C PHE A 190 10.17 -0.62 -2.48
N GLY A 191 11.18 -0.58 -1.60
CA GLY A 191 11.19 0.27 -0.41
C GLY A 191 10.17 -0.14 0.66
N GLU A 192 9.76 -1.41 0.70
CA GLU A 192 8.83 -1.96 1.69
C GLU A 192 9.56 -2.82 2.76
N ALA A 193 10.87 -3.09 2.60
CA ALA A 193 11.66 -3.93 3.51
C ALA A 193 11.75 -3.42 4.96
N HIS A 194 11.66 -2.10 5.14
CA HIS A 194 11.71 -1.44 6.43
C HIS A 194 10.29 -1.07 6.91
N HIS A 195 9.44 -2.08 7.04
CA HIS A 195 8.01 -1.89 7.31
C HIS A 195 7.73 -1.43 8.74
N GLY A 196 8.46 -1.94 9.74
CA GLY A 196 8.37 -1.45 11.12
C GLY A 196 8.81 0.01 11.23
N TRP A 197 9.91 0.37 10.56
CA TRP A 197 10.32 1.77 10.43
C TRP A 197 9.26 2.61 9.73
N HIS A 198 8.62 2.08 8.69
CA HIS A 198 7.57 2.79 7.95
C HIS A 198 6.33 3.04 8.82
N HIS A 199 5.89 2.05 9.61
CA HIS A 199 4.81 2.22 10.57
C HIS A 199 5.09 3.27 11.65
N LYS A 200 6.38 3.46 11.98
CA LYS A 200 6.84 4.53 12.86
C LYS A 200 6.89 5.90 12.17
N PHE A 201 7.32 5.95 10.91
CA PHE A 201 7.46 7.19 10.12
C PHE A 201 6.63 7.14 8.83
N PRO A 202 5.29 7.09 8.92
CA PRO A 202 4.44 6.79 7.76
C PRO A 202 4.51 7.87 6.67
N LEU A 203 4.73 9.12 7.07
CA LEU A 203 4.81 10.28 6.16
C LEU A 203 6.14 10.38 5.39
N ALA A 204 7.12 9.51 5.66
CA ALA A 204 8.40 9.55 4.95
C ALA A 204 8.24 8.95 3.54
N TYR A 205 8.55 9.75 2.52
CA TYR A 205 8.54 9.30 1.13
C TYR A 205 9.86 8.67 0.68
N LYS A 206 10.96 8.88 1.40
CA LYS A 206 12.23 8.19 1.20
C LYS A 206 12.46 7.28 2.39
N ARG A 207 12.74 6.01 2.11
CA ARG A 207 12.85 4.94 3.10
C ARG A 207 14.29 4.39 3.14
N PRO A 208 14.68 3.68 4.22
CA PRO A 208 15.96 3.00 4.26
C PRO A 208 16.04 1.86 3.22
N GLY A 209 17.26 1.46 2.84
CA GLY A 209 17.50 0.43 1.84
C GLY A 209 17.71 0.99 0.42
N ILE A 210 17.53 0.11 -0.57
CA ILE A 210 17.66 0.40 -2.00
C ILE A 210 16.62 1.45 -2.40
N ASP A 211 15.35 1.24 -2.02
CA ASP A 211 14.25 2.16 -2.28
C ASP A 211 14.22 2.68 -3.73
N ALA A 212 14.16 1.77 -4.70
CA ALA A 212 14.14 2.12 -6.11
C ALA A 212 13.00 3.08 -6.49
N PRO A 213 11.78 3.00 -5.90
CA PRO A 213 10.73 4.00 -6.12
C PRO A 213 11.16 5.44 -5.83
N TYR A 214 11.97 5.66 -4.80
CA TYR A 214 12.50 6.98 -4.51
C TYR A 214 13.44 7.47 -5.62
N TRP A 215 14.45 6.65 -5.97
CA TRP A 215 15.48 7.06 -6.92
C TRP A 215 14.99 7.16 -8.36
N LEU A 216 14.10 6.27 -8.78
CA LEU A 216 13.63 6.20 -10.16
C LEU A 216 12.46 7.14 -10.46
N PHE A 217 11.66 7.50 -9.45
CA PHE A 217 10.44 8.28 -9.67
C PHE A 217 10.37 9.53 -8.79
N ILE A 218 10.47 9.39 -7.47
CA ILE A 218 10.22 10.54 -6.57
C ILE A 218 11.30 11.61 -6.72
N LEU A 219 12.58 11.24 -6.69
CA LEU A 219 13.69 12.18 -6.81
C LEU A 219 13.72 12.89 -8.17
N PRO A 220 13.58 12.23 -9.32
CA PRO A 220 13.50 12.90 -10.61
C PRO A 220 12.31 13.86 -10.70
N LEU A 221 11.11 13.44 -10.28
CA LEU A 221 9.93 14.30 -10.33
C LEU A 221 10.03 15.47 -9.35
N LYS A 222 10.67 15.30 -8.20
CA LYS A 222 10.96 16.39 -7.26
C LYS A 222 12.00 17.37 -7.83
N THR A 223 13.05 16.85 -8.49
CA THR A 223 14.07 17.67 -9.16
C THR A 223 13.46 18.48 -10.30
N ALA A 224 12.49 17.92 -11.01
CA ALA A 224 11.71 18.60 -12.05
C ALA A 224 10.65 19.58 -11.50
N GLY A 225 10.54 19.75 -10.17
CA GLY A 225 9.54 20.63 -9.54
C GLY A 225 8.09 20.14 -9.60
N LEU A 226 7.85 18.90 -10.05
CA LEU A 226 6.51 18.31 -10.13
C LEU A 226 6.01 17.80 -8.76
N LEU A 227 6.95 17.44 -7.88
CA LEU A 227 6.70 17.07 -6.48
C LEU A 227 7.46 18.02 -5.53
N TRP A 228 6.91 18.30 -4.36
CA TRP A 228 7.56 19.14 -3.35
C TRP A 228 7.22 18.72 -1.91
N GLY A 229 7.86 19.38 -0.94
CA GLY A 229 7.76 19.07 0.48
C GLY A 229 8.96 18.28 0.99
N GLU A 230 9.17 18.33 2.30
CA GLU A 230 10.29 17.65 2.98
C GLU A 230 9.99 16.17 3.24
N ASN A 231 11.05 15.36 3.35
CA ASN A 231 10.90 13.97 3.78
C ASN A 231 10.61 13.95 5.29
N ARG A 232 9.34 13.74 5.66
CA ARG A 232 8.90 13.89 7.05
C ARG A 232 9.19 12.65 7.89
N MET A 233 10.16 12.80 8.78
CA MET A 233 10.59 11.79 9.76
C MET A 233 9.89 11.97 11.11
N THR A 234 8.59 12.24 11.09
CA THR A 234 7.79 12.48 12.30
C THR A 234 7.02 11.24 12.70
N GLU A 235 7.16 10.82 13.95
CA GLU A 235 6.30 9.80 14.55
C GLU A 235 4.87 10.35 14.65
N THR A 236 3.95 9.80 13.87
CA THR A 236 2.55 10.23 13.88
C THR A 236 1.63 9.06 13.55
N LYS A 237 0.41 9.13 14.06
CA LYS A 237 -0.68 8.32 13.51
C LYS A 237 -1.10 8.89 12.16
N VAL A 238 -1.40 8.00 11.23
CA VAL A 238 -1.95 8.36 9.92
C VAL A 238 -3.40 8.74 10.12
N LYS A 239 -3.80 9.94 9.70
CA LYS A 239 -5.20 10.38 9.76
C LYS A 239 -5.82 10.24 8.38
#